data_AF-A0A8T1WJS7-F1
#
_entry.id   AF-A0A8T1WJS7-F1
#
_cell.length_a   1.000
_cell.length_b   1.000
_cell.length_c   1.000
_cell.angle_alpha   90.00
_cell.angle_beta   90.00
_cell.angle_gamma   90.00
#
_symmetry.space_group_name_H-M   'P 1'
#
loop_
_entity.id
_entity.type
_entity.pdbx_description
1 polymer ?
#
loop_
_entity_poly.entity_id
_entity_poly.type
_entity_poly.pdbx_seq_one_letter_code
_entity_poly.pdbx_strand_id
1 'polypeptide(L)'
;MSDEQARTSMEPPGLELKQLGRETKSLKHKHKSKRGSKGSAAANATELKRSPSSAASPGRHHVHSKRNAKANREDALREMLAGKIAEIEVGGDQNLEAPIDLSGIYQDEALSTQLKDKAEALKEAADMPAEEKVAELVSNIAQASEQLGLMQKKIGELNAKYILLKQRKSAVSTELGKTNSTKAKLEQLCRELQKQNKLIVSESRRIADEEDQKRRELSAQFQKTIEEVSAKMDKQGQDYVASLKENENLQQKLKTFLEQYTTREEHFQRQLETKDLTVQLAETKLQHQVELTTREAEKVKITLDKAKEFSDREVQLQAQLNSYSEKFDVVQETLTKSNQMFTTFREEMDKMAKTTKKLEKENFALKKKCAQYDSGAIASIQEKVSSAEETLKLQEKVKKLESLCRHLQAERNSFRQAQQVQTAAAAATESA
;
A
#
# COMPACT_ATOMS: atom_id res chain seq x y z
N MET A 1 3.95 -6.18 -60.03
CA MET A 1 2.93 -5.15 -59.78
C MET A 1 1.78 -5.89 -59.10
N SER A 2 1.95 -6.34 -57.85
CA SER A 2 1.67 -5.58 -56.60
C SER A 2 0.16 -5.43 -56.40
N ASP A 3 -0.51 -5.77 -55.30
CA ASP A 3 -0.15 -6.26 -53.98
C ASP A 3 -1.41 -6.95 -53.44
N GLU A 4 -1.28 -8.13 -52.84
CA GLU A 4 -2.38 -8.87 -52.21
C GLU A 4 -2.21 -8.80 -50.68
N GLN A 5 -3.12 -8.06 -50.05
CA GLN A 5 -3.66 -8.27 -48.71
C GLN A 5 -2.69 -8.35 -47.52
N ALA A 6 -2.41 -7.17 -46.92
CA ALA A 6 -2.00 -7.07 -45.52
C ALA A 6 -3.23 -7.18 -44.60
N ARG A 7 -3.45 -8.37 -44.01
CA ARG A 7 -4.31 -8.55 -42.83
C ARG A 7 -3.48 -8.30 -41.57
N THR A 8 -3.72 -7.16 -40.92
CA THR A 8 -3.18 -6.82 -39.61
C THR A 8 -3.96 -7.54 -38.51
N SER A 9 -3.38 -8.60 -37.95
CA SER A 9 -3.80 -9.17 -36.66
C SER A 9 -3.19 -8.35 -35.52
N MET A 10 -3.99 -7.56 -34.81
CA MET A 10 -3.58 -7.00 -33.52
C MET A 10 -3.84 -8.05 -32.44
N GLU A 11 -2.77 -8.67 -31.95
CA GLU A 11 -2.77 -9.39 -30.66
C GLU A 11 -2.99 -8.40 -29.50
N PRO A 12 -3.70 -8.81 -28.43
CA PRO A 12 -3.79 -8.01 -27.22
C PRO A 12 -2.47 -8.08 -26.44
N PRO A 13 -1.99 -6.98 -25.81
CA PRO A 13 -0.76 -7.01 -25.04
C PRO A 13 -0.96 -7.85 -23.77
N GLY A 14 -0.23 -8.96 -23.68
CA GLY A 14 -0.14 -9.79 -22.49
C GLY A 14 0.37 -8.99 -21.30
N LEU A 15 -0.44 -8.94 -20.24
CA LEU A 15 -0.02 -8.45 -18.93
C LEU A 15 0.94 -9.48 -18.32
N GLU A 16 2.24 -9.31 -18.54
CA GLU A 16 3.27 -10.04 -17.78
C GLU A 16 3.23 -9.60 -16.31
N LEU A 17 2.64 -10.46 -15.47
CA LEU A 17 2.71 -10.36 -14.03
C LEU A 17 4.16 -10.65 -13.60
N LYS A 18 4.95 -9.60 -13.36
CA LYS A 18 6.27 -9.70 -12.71
C LYS A 18 6.11 -10.46 -11.38
N GLN A 19 6.57 -11.71 -11.35
CA GLN A 19 6.76 -12.45 -10.11
C GLN A 19 7.88 -11.76 -9.31
N LEU A 20 7.49 -10.87 -8.41
CA LEU A 20 8.36 -10.36 -7.36
C LEU A 20 8.76 -11.56 -6.49
N GLY A 21 10.02 -11.98 -6.62
CA GLY A 21 10.64 -12.98 -5.77
C GLY A 21 10.48 -12.58 -4.31
N ARG A 22 9.73 -13.38 -3.55
CA ARG A 22 9.68 -13.30 -2.09
C ARG A 22 11.01 -13.84 -1.56
N GLU A 23 11.96 -12.96 -1.29
CA GLU A 23 13.11 -13.30 -0.45
C GLU A 23 12.62 -13.58 0.98
N THR A 24 12.55 -14.85 1.35
CA THR A 24 12.38 -15.27 2.74
C THR A 24 13.69 -15.03 3.50
N LYS A 25 13.90 -13.80 3.99
CA LYS A 25 14.98 -13.50 4.92
C LYS A 25 14.72 -14.20 6.26
N SER A 26 15.31 -15.38 6.42
CA SER A 26 15.37 -16.10 7.69
C SER A 26 16.21 -15.30 8.71
N LEU A 27 15.53 -14.71 9.69
CA LEU A 27 16.13 -14.07 10.86
C LEU A 27 16.80 -15.13 11.75
N LYS A 28 18.11 -15.30 11.60
CA LYS A 28 18.93 -16.09 12.52
C LYS A 28 19.14 -15.30 13.83
N HIS A 29 18.41 -15.67 14.87
CA HIS A 29 18.73 -15.25 16.25
C HIS A 29 20.09 -15.83 16.66
N LYS A 30 21.06 -14.94 16.88
CA LYS A 30 22.40 -15.26 17.35
C LYS A 30 22.44 -15.09 18.87
N HIS A 31 22.22 -16.16 19.63
CA HIS A 31 22.51 -16.16 21.07
C HIS A 31 24.03 -16.16 21.28
N LYS A 32 24.57 -15.02 21.69
CA LYS A 32 25.98 -14.86 22.09
C LYS A 32 26.05 -14.85 23.62
N SER A 33 26.29 -16.02 24.23
CA SER A 33 26.68 -16.09 25.64
C SER A 33 28.17 -15.76 25.74
N LYS A 34 28.48 -14.58 26.30
CA LYS A 34 29.83 -14.11 26.58
C LYS A 34 30.00 -14.10 28.08
N ARG A 35 30.74 -15.07 28.63
CA ARG A 35 31.16 -15.08 30.04
C ARG A 35 32.68 -14.96 30.06
N GLY A 36 33.16 -13.83 30.57
CA GLY A 36 34.57 -13.50 30.68
C GLY A 36 34.79 -12.48 31.80
N SER A 37 35.01 -13.01 33.00
CA SER A 37 36.13 -12.74 33.91
C SER A 37 36.62 -11.29 34.18
N LYS A 38 36.68 -10.98 35.49
CA LYS A 38 37.80 -10.41 36.30
C LYS A 38 37.65 -9.01 36.95
N GLY A 39 38.03 -9.00 38.23
CA GLY A 39 38.62 -7.90 39.01
C GLY A 39 37.67 -7.29 40.06
N SER A 40 38.05 -6.99 41.30
CA SER A 40 39.25 -7.21 42.12
C SER A 40 38.99 -6.64 43.53
N ALA A 41 39.53 -7.31 44.55
CA ALA A 41 40.21 -6.76 45.73
C ALA A 41 39.54 -5.83 46.77
N ALA A 42 40.07 -6.00 47.99
CA ALA A 42 40.06 -5.18 49.21
C ALA A 42 38.80 -5.32 50.12
N ALA A 43 38.85 -5.90 51.33
CA ALA A 43 39.69 -5.71 52.53
C ALA A 43 39.09 -4.73 53.56
N ASN A 44 38.58 -5.29 54.66
CA ASN A 44 38.74 -4.92 56.09
C ASN A 44 37.58 -5.57 56.87
N ALA A 45 37.79 -6.55 57.76
CA ALA A 45 38.56 -6.60 59.01
C ALA A 45 37.83 -5.98 60.21
N THR A 46 38.07 -6.63 61.36
CA THR A 46 37.71 -6.33 62.76
C THR A 46 36.32 -6.79 63.22
N GLU A 47 36.16 -7.46 64.37
CA GLU A 47 37.05 -8.18 65.28
C GLU A 47 36.15 -8.83 66.37
N LEU A 48 36.78 -9.69 67.18
CA LEU A 48 36.49 -10.06 68.57
C LEU A 48 36.30 -11.58 68.74
N LYS A 49 37.40 -12.33 68.95
CA LYS A 49 38.25 -12.44 70.16
C LYS A 49 37.77 -13.52 71.12
N ARG A 50 38.50 -14.64 71.16
CA ARG A 50 39.34 -15.10 72.30
C ARG A 50 39.51 -16.62 72.28
N SER A 51 40.68 -17.06 71.84
CA SER A 51 41.52 -18.01 72.58
C SER A 51 42.49 -17.15 73.45
N PRO A 52 43.29 -17.65 74.43
CA PRO A 52 43.87 -19.01 74.45
C PRO A 52 44.19 -19.65 75.82
N SER A 53 44.63 -20.91 75.74
CA SER A 53 45.81 -21.51 76.40
C SER A 53 45.90 -21.70 77.92
N SER A 54 46.43 -22.89 78.23
CA SER A 54 47.26 -23.28 79.38
C SER A 54 46.51 -23.72 80.64
N ALA A 55 46.80 -24.94 81.07
CA ALA A 55 47.79 -25.13 82.13
C ALA A 55 47.89 -26.63 82.45
N ALA A 56 49.08 -27.16 82.26
CA ALA A 56 49.50 -28.41 82.84
C ALA A 56 49.64 -28.28 84.37
N SER A 57 49.31 -29.37 85.06
CA SER A 57 49.84 -29.83 86.36
C SER A 57 49.65 -28.93 87.59
N PRO A 58 49.47 -29.55 88.77
CA PRO A 58 50.67 -29.82 89.55
C PRO A 58 50.72 -31.27 90.05
N GLY A 59 51.76 -31.98 89.62
CA GLY A 59 52.40 -32.97 90.46
C GLY A 59 52.83 -32.27 91.75
N ARG A 60 52.21 -32.64 92.86
CA ARG A 60 52.60 -32.19 94.18
C ARG A 60 53.55 -33.24 94.76
N HIS A 61 54.74 -32.76 95.09
CA HIS A 61 55.81 -33.48 95.76
C HIS A 61 55.31 -34.31 96.95
N HIS A 62 55.61 -35.61 96.94
CA HIS A 62 55.84 -36.37 98.18
C HIS A 62 57.16 -37.12 98.11
N VAL A 63 58.25 -36.36 97.97
CA VAL A 63 59.56 -36.77 98.45
C VAL A 63 59.57 -36.60 99.96
N HIS A 64 58.78 -37.42 100.65
CA HIS A 64 58.84 -37.75 102.09
C HIS A 64 57.83 -38.87 102.38
N SER A 65 57.80 -39.91 101.54
CA SER A 65 56.97 -41.09 101.81
C SER A 65 57.68 -42.40 101.50
N LYS A 66 59.02 -42.43 101.41
CA LYS A 66 59.71 -43.74 101.47
C LYS A 66 59.76 -44.29 102.88
N ARG A 67 59.82 -43.44 103.92
CA ARG A 67 59.61 -43.88 105.31
C ARG A 67 58.13 -44.11 105.61
N ASN A 68 57.24 -43.25 105.13
CA ASN A 68 55.81 -43.34 105.44
C ASN A 68 55.05 -44.39 104.61
N ALA A 69 55.38 -44.62 103.34
CA ALA A 69 54.81 -45.74 102.58
C ALA A 69 55.42 -47.08 102.98
N LYS A 70 56.66 -47.11 103.50
CA LYS A 70 57.26 -48.32 104.06
C LYS A 70 56.68 -48.64 105.44
N ALA A 71 56.46 -47.63 106.30
CA ALA A 71 55.70 -47.77 107.55
C ALA A 71 54.25 -48.18 107.28
N ASN A 72 53.52 -47.53 106.36
CA ASN A 72 52.17 -47.95 105.98
C ASN A 72 52.13 -49.35 105.34
N ARG A 73 53.17 -49.76 104.62
CA ARG A 73 53.24 -51.11 104.04
C ARG A 73 53.56 -52.15 105.10
N GLU A 74 54.45 -51.83 106.04
CA GLU A 74 54.72 -52.67 107.20
C GLU A 74 53.50 -52.77 108.12
N ASP A 75 52.77 -51.68 108.34
CA ASP A 75 51.54 -51.64 109.13
C ASP A 75 50.38 -52.34 108.41
N ALA A 76 50.24 -52.20 107.10
CA ALA A 76 49.26 -52.95 106.32
C ALA A 76 49.59 -54.46 106.26
N LEU A 77 50.88 -54.82 106.20
CA LEU A 77 51.31 -56.22 106.30
C LEU A 77 51.08 -56.76 107.72
N ARG A 78 51.32 -55.97 108.76
CA ARG A 78 51.03 -56.32 110.16
C ARG A 78 49.52 -56.48 110.38
N GLU A 79 48.70 -55.61 109.82
CA GLU A 79 47.24 -55.68 109.91
C GLU A 79 46.70 -56.88 109.12
N MET A 80 47.27 -57.18 107.95
CA MET A 80 46.92 -58.38 107.17
C MET A 80 47.35 -59.67 107.88
N LEU A 81 48.54 -59.70 108.48
CA LEU A 81 49.01 -60.81 109.29
C LEU A 81 48.14 -60.98 110.55
N ALA A 82 47.81 -59.90 111.26
CA ALA A 82 46.91 -59.93 112.40
C ALA A 82 45.51 -60.42 112.00
N GLY A 83 45.01 -60.01 110.83
CA GLY A 83 43.77 -60.52 110.25
C GLY A 83 43.84 -62.01 109.96
N LYS A 84 44.92 -62.49 109.33
CA LYS A 84 45.08 -63.91 109.00
C LYS A 84 45.27 -64.79 110.24
N ILE A 85 45.99 -64.30 111.25
CA ILE A 85 46.12 -64.95 112.55
C ILE A 85 44.75 -65.05 113.22
N ALA A 86 44.00 -63.94 113.28
CA ALA A 86 42.65 -63.93 113.82
C ALA A 86 41.69 -64.86 113.05
N GLU A 87 41.82 -64.96 111.72
CA GLU A 87 41.03 -65.88 110.88
C GLU A 87 41.30 -67.35 111.24
N ILE A 88 42.56 -67.70 111.49
CA ILE A 88 42.96 -69.04 111.90
C ILE A 88 42.47 -69.32 113.33
N GLU A 89 42.58 -68.37 114.25
CA GLU A 89 42.14 -68.49 115.65
C GLU A 89 40.62 -68.69 115.77
N VAL A 90 39.83 -68.04 114.91
CA VAL A 90 38.37 -68.18 114.89
C VAL A 90 37.93 -69.43 114.10
N GLY A 91 38.80 -70.02 113.27
CA GLY A 91 38.47 -71.18 112.43
C GLY A 91 37.74 -70.81 111.13
N GLY A 92 37.99 -69.60 110.61
CA GLY A 92 37.41 -69.09 109.37
C GLY A 92 36.10 -68.32 109.53
N ASP A 93 35.59 -67.82 108.41
CA ASP A 93 34.46 -66.87 108.36
C ASP A 93 33.13 -67.47 108.88
N GLN A 94 32.97 -68.80 108.85
CA GLN A 94 31.75 -69.49 109.29
C GLN A 94 31.58 -69.46 110.82
N ASN A 95 32.67 -69.43 111.57
CA ASN A 95 32.66 -69.36 113.04
C ASN A 95 32.62 -67.92 113.57
N LEU A 96 32.66 -66.92 112.69
CA LEU A 96 32.62 -65.51 113.06
C LEU A 96 31.25 -65.10 113.62
N GLU A 97 30.17 -65.70 113.11
CA GLU A 97 28.78 -65.46 113.55
C GLU A 97 28.35 -66.32 114.75
N ALA A 98 29.11 -67.36 115.09
CA ALA A 98 28.83 -68.18 116.28
C ALA A 98 28.99 -67.33 117.56
N PRO A 99 28.02 -67.33 118.50
CA PRO A 99 28.20 -66.68 119.79
C PRO A 99 29.41 -67.25 120.52
N ILE A 100 30.23 -66.40 121.14
CA ILE A 100 31.27 -66.88 122.05
C ILE A 100 30.56 -67.36 123.32
N ASP A 101 30.82 -68.60 123.72
CA ASP A 101 30.27 -69.14 124.95
C ASP A 101 30.95 -68.46 126.14
N LEU A 102 30.27 -67.48 126.77
CA LEU A 102 30.75 -66.77 127.96
C LEU A 102 30.38 -67.48 129.27
N SER A 103 29.73 -68.65 129.23
CA SER A 103 29.37 -69.41 130.43
C SER A 103 30.61 -69.79 131.24
N GLY A 104 30.51 -69.73 132.57
CA GLY A 104 31.61 -70.02 133.51
C GLY A 104 32.66 -68.92 133.70
N ILE A 105 32.50 -67.75 133.07
CA ILE A 105 33.47 -66.64 133.15
C ILE A 105 32.88 -65.37 133.76
N TYR A 106 31.63 -65.04 133.44
CA TYR A 106 30.95 -63.84 133.98
C TYR A 106 29.92 -64.15 135.08
N GLN A 107 29.85 -65.40 135.56
CA GLN A 107 28.77 -65.85 136.44
C GLN A 107 29.20 -66.29 137.84
N ASP A 108 30.44 -66.07 138.24
CA ASP A 108 30.82 -66.44 139.59
C ASP A 108 31.82 -65.44 140.17
N GLU A 109 31.33 -64.22 140.42
CA GLU A 109 31.88 -63.39 141.50
C GLU A 109 31.96 -64.22 142.79
N ALA A 110 31.06 -65.20 142.95
CA ALA A 110 31.11 -66.21 143.99
C ALA A 110 32.30 -67.19 143.87
N LEU A 111 32.85 -67.54 142.70
CA LEU A 111 34.03 -68.41 142.63
C LEU A 111 35.32 -67.64 142.98
N SER A 112 35.43 -66.40 142.50
CA SER A 112 36.55 -65.53 142.89
C SER A 112 36.51 -65.19 144.39
N THR A 113 35.30 -64.99 144.93
CA THR A 113 35.06 -64.79 146.37
C THR A 113 35.30 -66.09 147.15
N GLN A 114 34.83 -67.24 146.68
CA GLN A 114 35.06 -68.55 147.31
C GLN A 114 36.53 -68.94 147.34
N LEU A 115 37.30 -68.68 146.28
CA LEU A 115 38.75 -68.91 146.26
C LEU A 115 39.47 -68.01 147.28
N LYS A 116 39.01 -66.76 147.43
CA LYS A 116 39.54 -65.81 148.40
C LYS A 116 39.18 -66.21 149.84
N ASP A 117 37.93 -66.57 150.08
CA ASP A 117 37.42 -67.02 151.38
C ASP A 117 38.08 -68.34 151.81
N LYS A 118 38.30 -69.28 150.88
CA LYS A 118 39.07 -70.52 151.13
C LYS A 118 40.52 -70.23 151.49
N ALA A 119 41.16 -69.27 150.82
CA ALA A 119 42.53 -68.88 151.14
C ALA A 119 42.63 -68.19 152.52
N GLU A 120 41.64 -67.38 152.89
CA GLU A 120 41.54 -66.77 154.23
C GLU A 120 41.27 -67.82 155.32
N ALA A 121 40.38 -68.79 155.09
CA ALA A 121 40.10 -69.89 156.02
C ALA A 121 41.34 -70.79 156.27
N LEU A 122 42.13 -71.08 155.24
CA LEU A 122 43.39 -71.82 155.35
C LEU A 122 44.47 -71.07 156.16
N LYS A 123 44.45 -69.74 156.11
CA LYS A 123 45.37 -68.88 156.87
C LYS A 123 45.07 -68.96 158.38
N GLU A 124 43.79 -69.00 158.77
CA GLU A 124 43.37 -68.98 160.19
C GLU A 124 43.35 -70.36 160.89
N ALA A 125 43.39 -71.47 160.15
CA ALA A 125 43.34 -72.81 160.74
C ALA A 125 44.61 -73.18 161.55
N ALA A 126 44.67 -72.92 162.85
CA ALA A 126 45.86 -73.15 163.68
C ALA A 126 46.22 -74.63 163.93
N ASP A 127 45.31 -75.58 163.61
CA ASP A 127 45.38 -77.00 164.00
C ASP A 127 45.56 -77.97 162.81
N MET A 128 45.96 -77.47 161.63
CA MET A 128 46.24 -78.28 160.43
C MET A 128 47.75 -78.40 160.17
N PRO A 129 48.26 -79.59 159.78
CA PRO A 129 49.68 -79.78 159.45
C PRO A 129 50.09 -78.91 158.24
N ALA A 130 51.30 -78.34 158.30
CA ALA A 130 51.76 -77.35 157.33
C ALA A 130 51.80 -77.87 155.87
N GLU A 131 52.03 -79.17 155.66
CA GLU A 131 52.02 -79.79 154.33
C GLU A 131 50.62 -79.80 153.68
N GLU A 132 49.56 -79.99 154.46
CA GLU A 132 48.18 -80.06 153.96
C GLU A 132 47.65 -78.65 153.61
N LYS A 133 48.05 -77.63 154.38
CA LYS A 133 47.79 -76.22 154.04
C LYS A 133 48.45 -75.77 152.74
N VAL A 134 49.70 -76.19 152.51
CA VAL A 134 50.43 -75.85 151.28
C VAL A 134 49.81 -76.56 150.08
N ALA A 135 49.41 -77.84 150.23
CA ALA A 135 48.73 -78.58 149.16
C ALA A 135 47.40 -77.91 148.74
N GLU A 136 46.58 -77.47 149.70
CA GLU A 136 45.30 -76.82 149.40
C GLU A 136 45.48 -75.41 148.80
N LEU A 137 46.50 -74.64 149.25
CA LEU A 137 46.85 -73.36 148.62
C LEU A 137 47.35 -73.53 147.18
N VAL A 138 48.15 -74.56 146.91
CA VAL A 138 48.61 -74.88 145.55
C VAL A 138 47.42 -75.26 144.66
N SER A 139 46.45 -76.02 145.19
CA SER A 139 45.20 -76.35 144.48
C SER A 139 44.39 -75.08 144.14
N ASN A 140 44.23 -74.16 145.10
CA ASN A 140 43.53 -72.90 144.86
C ASN A 140 44.25 -72.00 143.84
N ILE A 141 45.58 -71.91 143.89
CA ILE A 141 46.37 -71.17 142.89
C ILE A 141 46.24 -71.82 141.51
N ALA A 142 46.24 -73.15 141.44
CA ALA A 142 46.06 -73.88 140.18
C ALA A 142 44.66 -73.61 139.57
N GLN A 143 43.60 -73.64 140.38
CA GLN A 143 42.24 -73.31 139.95
C GLN A 143 42.13 -71.85 139.47
N ALA A 144 42.71 -70.88 140.19
CA ALA A 144 42.73 -69.48 139.77
C ALA A 144 43.53 -69.28 138.48
N SER A 145 44.66 -69.98 138.33
CA SER A 145 45.49 -69.96 137.11
C SER A 145 44.77 -70.58 135.91
N GLU A 146 44.00 -71.66 136.11
CA GLU A 146 43.19 -72.28 135.06
C GLU A 146 42.08 -71.33 134.59
N GLN A 147 41.39 -70.68 135.52
CA GLN A 147 40.35 -69.69 135.21
C GLN A 147 40.92 -68.48 134.46
N LEU A 148 42.06 -67.93 134.89
CA LEU A 148 42.76 -66.88 134.15
C LEU A 148 43.17 -67.34 132.74
N GLY A 149 43.59 -68.59 132.59
CA GLY A 149 43.89 -69.20 131.29
C GLY A 149 42.66 -69.27 130.38
N LEU A 150 41.49 -69.65 130.91
CA LEU A 150 40.22 -69.67 130.18
C LEU A 150 39.77 -68.26 129.79
N MET A 151 39.86 -67.28 130.70
CA MET A 151 39.58 -65.87 130.44
C MET A 151 40.43 -65.34 129.30
N GLN A 152 41.74 -65.61 129.36
CA GLN A 152 42.68 -65.13 128.38
C GLN A 152 42.43 -65.75 126.99
N LYS A 153 42.02 -67.02 126.94
CA LYS A 153 41.54 -67.64 125.69
C LYS A 153 40.30 -66.94 125.13
N LYS A 154 39.26 -66.71 125.94
CA LYS A 154 38.03 -66.05 125.47
C LYS A 154 38.25 -64.58 125.06
N ILE A 155 39.12 -63.86 125.77
CA ILE A 155 39.53 -62.50 125.38
C ILE A 155 40.30 -62.53 124.04
N GLY A 156 41.17 -63.53 123.86
CA GLY A 156 41.85 -63.78 122.57
C GLY A 156 40.86 -64.00 121.43
N GLU A 157 39.88 -64.88 121.62
CA GLU A 157 38.81 -65.15 120.65
C GLU A 157 37.96 -63.90 120.33
N LEU A 158 37.55 -63.14 121.36
CA LEU A 158 36.82 -61.88 121.18
C LEU A 158 37.63 -60.86 120.36
N ASN A 159 38.92 -60.71 120.69
CA ASN A 159 39.80 -59.80 119.99
C ASN A 159 40.04 -60.22 118.53
N ALA A 160 40.20 -61.52 118.28
CA ALA A 160 40.30 -62.08 116.93
C ALA A 160 39.02 -61.81 116.10
N LYS A 161 37.83 -62.06 116.67
CA LYS A 161 36.55 -61.73 116.02
C LYS A 161 36.42 -60.22 115.74
N TYR A 162 36.82 -59.37 116.68
CA TYR A 162 36.79 -57.91 116.51
C TYR A 162 37.67 -57.43 115.33
N ILE A 163 38.90 -57.97 115.22
CA ILE A 163 39.82 -57.64 114.11
C ILE A 163 39.21 -58.04 112.76
N LEU A 164 38.67 -59.26 112.65
CA LEU A 164 38.02 -59.74 111.44
C LEU A 164 36.79 -58.90 111.06
N LEU A 165 35.91 -58.60 112.02
CA LEU A 165 34.74 -57.75 111.80
C LEU A 165 35.14 -56.35 111.31
N LYS A 166 36.20 -55.77 111.88
CA LYS A 166 36.74 -54.47 111.45
C LYS A 166 37.25 -54.52 110.01
N GLN A 167 37.99 -55.57 109.64
CA GLN A 167 38.48 -55.77 108.28
C GLN A 167 37.33 -55.97 107.27
N ARG A 168 36.34 -56.81 107.62
CA ARG A 168 35.15 -57.04 106.79
C ARG A 168 34.36 -55.75 106.58
N LYS A 169 34.16 -54.95 107.63
CA LYS A 169 33.52 -53.62 107.52
C LYS A 169 34.26 -52.69 106.55
N SER A 170 35.60 -52.66 106.64
CA SER A 170 36.44 -51.85 105.73
C SER A 170 36.35 -52.33 104.27
N ALA A 171 36.40 -53.64 104.05
CA ALA A 171 36.26 -54.25 102.73
C ALA A 171 34.89 -53.93 102.11
N VAL A 172 33.80 -54.19 102.84
CA VAL A 172 32.43 -53.88 102.41
C VAL A 172 32.24 -52.38 102.14
N SER A 173 32.80 -51.50 102.99
CA SER A 173 32.75 -50.05 102.77
C SER A 173 33.45 -49.63 101.47
N THR A 174 34.58 -50.26 101.14
CA THR A 174 35.33 -49.99 99.91
C THR A 174 34.59 -50.49 98.68
N GLU A 175 34.00 -51.68 98.76
CA GLU A 175 33.17 -52.26 97.69
C GLU A 175 31.90 -51.43 97.46
N LEU A 176 31.27 -50.94 98.53
CA LEU A 176 30.14 -50.02 98.44
C LEU A 176 30.53 -48.72 97.74
N GLY A 177 31.70 -48.15 98.06
CA GLY A 177 32.23 -46.97 97.38
C GLY A 177 32.45 -47.19 95.88
N LYS A 178 33.05 -48.32 95.50
CA LYS A 178 33.22 -48.71 94.08
C LYS A 178 31.87 -48.89 93.39
N THR A 179 30.93 -49.59 94.02
CA THR A 179 29.58 -49.82 93.50
C THR A 179 28.81 -48.50 93.33
N ASN A 180 28.93 -47.57 94.26
CA ASN A 180 28.33 -46.25 94.14
C ASN A 180 28.94 -45.43 92.99
N SER A 181 30.26 -45.49 92.80
CA SER A 181 30.93 -44.84 91.67
C SER A 181 30.52 -45.45 90.32
N THR A 182 30.39 -46.78 90.22
CA THR A 182 29.93 -47.42 88.99
C THR A 182 28.45 -47.12 88.73
N LYS A 183 27.61 -47.12 89.77
CA LYS A 183 26.21 -46.68 89.71
C LYS A 183 26.10 -45.25 89.20
N ALA A 184 26.86 -44.30 89.74
CA ALA A 184 26.84 -42.91 89.29
C ALA A 184 27.24 -42.76 87.80
N LYS A 185 28.25 -43.51 87.35
CA LYS A 185 28.65 -43.54 85.93
C LYS A 185 27.57 -44.12 85.04
N LEU A 186 26.91 -45.20 85.47
CA LEU A 186 25.79 -45.81 84.74
C LEU A 186 24.58 -44.87 84.68
N GLU A 187 24.23 -44.21 85.79
CA GLU A 187 23.15 -43.21 85.81
C GLU A 187 23.45 -42.04 84.88
N GLN A 188 24.70 -41.55 84.84
CA GLN A 188 25.12 -40.51 83.90
C GLN A 188 25.01 -40.98 82.45
N LEU A 189 25.48 -42.20 82.14
CA LEU A 189 25.37 -42.78 80.80
C LEU A 189 23.90 -42.97 80.39
N CYS A 190 23.04 -43.44 81.29
CA CYS A 190 21.60 -43.57 81.04
C CYS A 190 20.94 -42.23 80.77
N ARG A 191 21.28 -41.17 81.53
CA ARG A 191 20.75 -39.81 81.29
C ARG A 191 21.22 -39.25 79.95
N GLU A 192 22.48 -39.43 79.60
CA GLU A 192 23.00 -38.98 78.31
C GLU A 192 22.39 -39.77 77.14
N LEU A 193 22.25 -41.09 77.29
CA LEU A 193 21.59 -41.95 76.29
C LEU A 193 20.11 -41.54 76.11
N GLN A 194 19.39 -41.27 77.20
CA GLN A 194 18.01 -40.77 77.14
C GLN A 194 17.93 -39.40 76.45
N LYS A 195 18.90 -38.50 76.71
CA LYS A 195 18.97 -37.19 76.06
C LYS A 195 19.25 -37.33 74.55
N GLN A 196 20.21 -38.18 74.17
CA GLN A 196 20.51 -38.46 72.76
C GLN A 196 19.34 -39.13 72.06
N ASN A 197 18.65 -40.09 72.70
CA ASN A 197 17.46 -40.71 72.13
C ASN A 197 16.35 -39.69 71.89
N LYS A 198 16.07 -38.81 72.86
CA LYS A 198 15.12 -37.70 72.67
C LYS A 198 15.52 -36.77 71.53
N LEU A 199 16.81 -36.46 71.40
CA LEU A 199 17.33 -35.63 70.32
C LEU A 199 17.14 -36.32 68.97
N ILE A 200 17.49 -37.60 68.85
CA ILE A 200 17.29 -38.40 67.62
C ILE A 200 15.80 -38.45 67.26
N VAL A 201 14.91 -38.71 68.21
CA VAL A 201 13.46 -38.72 67.95
C VAL A 201 12.98 -37.36 67.47
N SER A 202 13.41 -36.26 68.10
CA SER A 202 13.05 -34.91 67.68
C SER A 202 13.58 -34.56 66.29
N GLU A 203 14.81 -34.98 65.97
CA GLU A 203 15.45 -34.72 64.69
C GLU A 203 14.86 -35.57 63.57
N SER A 204 14.59 -36.85 63.82
CA SER A 204 13.86 -37.72 62.89
C SER A 204 12.47 -37.17 62.58
N ARG A 205 11.76 -36.65 63.59
CA ARG A 205 10.46 -36.00 63.38
C ARG A 205 10.60 -34.73 62.55
N ARG A 206 11.58 -33.87 62.85
CA ARG A 206 11.85 -32.66 62.07
C ARG A 206 12.17 -32.98 60.61
N ILE A 207 13.01 -33.99 60.36
CA ILE A 207 13.36 -34.44 59.01
C ILE A 207 12.12 -34.99 58.28
N ALA A 208 11.27 -35.78 58.95
CA ALA A 208 10.04 -36.28 58.37
C ALA A 208 9.08 -35.13 57.98
N ASP A 209 8.87 -34.16 58.88
CA ASP A 209 8.02 -33.00 58.64
C ASP A 209 8.56 -32.14 57.46
N GLU A 210 9.88 -31.97 57.36
CA GLU A 210 10.53 -31.25 56.25
C GLU A 210 10.45 -31.99 54.92
N GLU A 211 10.58 -33.32 54.92
CA GLU A 211 10.40 -34.13 53.72
C GLU A 211 8.94 -34.07 53.23
N ASP A 212 7.98 -34.21 54.15
CA ASP A 212 6.55 -34.11 53.82
C ASP A 212 6.16 -32.70 53.35
N GLN A 213 6.78 -31.66 53.90
CA GLN A 213 6.62 -30.29 53.40
C GLN A 213 7.17 -30.14 51.97
N LYS A 214 8.38 -30.64 51.69
CA LYS A 214 8.96 -30.63 50.34
C LYS A 214 8.12 -31.41 49.33
N ARG A 215 7.58 -32.57 49.73
CA ARG A 215 6.67 -33.36 48.90
C ARG A 215 5.41 -32.56 48.57
N ARG A 216 4.78 -31.91 49.56
CA ARG A 216 3.61 -31.07 49.34
C ARG A 216 3.89 -29.88 48.43
N GLU A 217 5.02 -29.19 48.64
CA GLU A 217 5.43 -28.06 47.79
C GLU A 217 5.69 -28.50 46.35
N LEU A 218 6.36 -29.64 46.15
CA LEU A 218 6.62 -30.18 44.83
C LEU A 218 5.33 -30.60 44.13
N SER A 219 4.42 -31.28 44.83
CA SER A 219 3.09 -31.62 44.30
C SER A 219 2.29 -30.37 43.93
N ALA A 220 2.32 -29.32 44.77
CA ALA A 220 1.65 -28.05 44.48
C ALA A 220 2.25 -27.35 43.25
N GLN A 221 3.58 -27.36 43.09
CA GLN A 221 4.24 -26.81 41.91
C GLN A 221 3.89 -27.57 40.63
N PHE A 222 3.85 -28.90 40.68
CA PHE A 222 3.41 -29.71 39.55
C PHE A 222 1.96 -29.42 39.19
N GLN A 223 1.06 -29.39 40.17
CA GLN A 223 -0.34 -29.10 39.95
C GLN A 223 -0.54 -27.70 39.34
N LYS A 224 0.13 -26.69 39.89
CA LYS A 224 0.13 -25.33 39.33
C LYS A 224 0.67 -25.28 37.90
N THR A 225 1.73 -26.02 37.60
CA THR A 225 2.31 -26.07 36.25
C THR A 225 1.34 -26.72 35.27
N ILE A 226 0.65 -27.79 35.68
CA ILE A 226 -0.38 -28.44 34.87
C ILE A 226 -1.53 -27.45 34.60
N GLU A 227 -2.01 -26.74 35.62
CA GLU A 227 -3.06 -25.73 35.48
C GLU A 227 -2.64 -24.59 34.54
N GLU A 228 -1.40 -24.10 34.64
CA GLU A 228 -0.86 -23.07 33.74
C GLU A 228 -0.74 -23.56 32.29
N VAL A 229 -0.34 -24.82 32.08
CA VAL A 229 -0.27 -25.42 30.74
C VAL A 229 -1.67 -25.62 30.16
N SER A 230 -2.61 -26.14 30.95
CA SER A 230 -4.02 -26.28 30.55
C SER A 230 -4.63 -24.93 30.19
N ALA A 231 -4.45 -23.90 31.03
CA ALA A 231 -4.94 -22.55 30.75
C ALA A 231 -4.32 -21.95 29.49
N LYS A 232 -3.04 -22.23 29.21
CA LYS A 232 -2.40 -21.81 27.95
C LYS A 232 -2.95 -22.54 26.74
N MET A 233 -3.20 -23.85 26.84
CA MET A 233 -3.82 -24.62 25.76
C MET A 233 -5.25 -24.14 25.48
N ASP A 234 -6.05 -23.91 26.51
CA ASP A 234 -7.41 -23.38 26.39
C ASP A 234 -7.41 -22.00 25.75
N LYS A 235 -6.50 -21.11 26.20
CA LYS A 235 -6.34 -19.78 25.60
C LYS A 235 -5.92 -19.86 24.13
N GLN A 236 -4.96 -20.70 23.79
CA GLN A 236 -4.55 -20.91 22.40
C GLN A 236 -5.71 -21.46 21.54
N GLY A 237 -6.53 -22.36 22.10
CA GLY A 237 -7.74 -22.84 21.44
C GLY A 237 -8.75 -21.73 21.19
N GLN A 238 -8.99 -20.86 22.18
CA GLN A 238 -9.86 -19.69 22.05
C GLN A 238 -9.33 -18.69 21.01
N ASP A 239 -8.03 -18.37 21.05
CA ASP A 239 -7.38 -17.46 20.10
C ASP A 239 -7.45 -18.03 18.67
N TYR A 240 -7.28 -19.34 18.50
CA TYR A 240 -7.42 -20.02 17.21
C TYR A 240 -8.87 -19.93 16.67
N VAL A 241 -9.87 -20.20 17.51
CA VAL A 241 -11.29 -20.08 17.13
C VAL A 241 -11.64 -18.62 16.81
N ALA A 242 -11.15 -17.66 17.58
CA ALA A 242 -11.34 -16.24 17.31
C ALA A 242 -10.73 -15.82 15.96
N SER A 243 -9.52 -16.30 15.66
CA SER A 243 -8.84 -16.06 14.39
C SER A 243 -9.60 -16.67 13.19
N LEU A 244 -10.13 -17.88 13.33
CA LEU A 244 -10.99 -18.49 12.31
C LEU A 244 -12.26 -17.65 12.06
N LYS A 245 -12.91 -17.19 13.11
CA LYS A 245 -14.10 -16.34 13.02
C LYS A 245 -13.79 -14.98 12.37
N GLU A 246 -12.64 -14.39 12.68
CA GLU A 246 -12.20 -13.16 12.03
C GLU A 246 -11.94 -13.38 10.53
N ASN A 247 -11.30 -14.49 10.15
CA ASN A 247 -11.07 -14.86 8.77
C ASN A 247 -12.40 -15.05 8.01
N GLU A 248 -13.36 -15.77 8.59
CA GLU A 248 -14.69 -15.94 8.02
C GLU A 248 -15.40 -14.59 7.81
N ASN A 249 -15.35 -13.70 8.80
CA ASN A 249 -15.89 -12.34 8.68
C ASN A 249 -15.22 -11.52 7.57
N LEU A 250 -13.89 -11.64 7.43
CA LEU A 250 -13.14 -10.96 6.37
C LEU A 250 -13.52 -11.52 4.99
N GLN A 251 -13.64 -12.84 4.86
CA GLN A 251 -14.09 -13.49 3.64
C GLN A 251 -15.50 -13.03 3.26
N GLN A 252 -16.43 -12.93 4.22
CA GLN A 252 -17.78 -12.45 3.98
C GLN A 252 -17.79 -10.98 3.55
N LYS A 253 -17.00 -10.11 4.19
CA LYS A 253 -16.85 -8.71 3.77
C LYS A 253 -16.29 -8.57 2.34
N LEU A 254 -15.27 -9.37 1.99
CA LEU A 254 -14.74 -9.40 0.63
C LEU A 254 -15.78 -9.87 -0.39
N LYS A 255 -16.57 -10.88 -0.04
CA LYS A 255 -17.67 -11.36 -0.89
C LYS A 255 -18.71 -10.27 -1.14
N THR A 256 -19.18 -9.60 -0.09
CA THR A 256 -20.13 -8.49 -0.22
C THR A 256 -19.55 -7.32 -1.02
N PHE A 257 -18.26 -7.01 -0.84
CA PHE A 257 -17.59 -5.97 -1.62
C PHE A 257 -17.54 -6.34 -3.11
N LEU A 258 -17.19 -7.58 -3.45
CA LEU A 258 -17.21 -8.06 -4.83
C LEU A 258 -18.61 -7.99 -5.44
N GLU A 259 -19.64 -8.46 -4.72
CA GLU A 259 -21.04 -8.37 -5.17
C GLU A 259 -21.48 -6.93 -5.44
N GLN A 260 -21.11 -5.98 -4.57
CA GLN A 260 -21.37 -4.55 -4.78
C GLN A 260 -20.66 -4.00 -6.01
N TYR A 261 -19.40 -4.40 -6.22
CA TYR A 261 -18.63 -3.99 -7.40
C TYR A 261 -19.23 -4.53 -8.69
N THR A 262 -19.59 -5.81 -8.75
CA THR A 262 -20.26 -6.41 -9.91
C THR A 262 -21.58 -5.70 -10.20
N THR A 263 -22.40 -5.45 -9.18
CA THR A 263 -23.67 -4.71 -9.34
C THR A 263 -23.43 -3.30 -9.89
N ARG A 264 -22.40 -2.61 -9.40
CA ARG A 264 -22.03 -1.27 -9.87
C ARG A 264 -21.54 -1.28 -11.32
N GLU A 265 -20.73 -2.27 -11.69
CA GLU A 265 -20.22 -2.46 -13.04
C GLU A 265 -21.37 -2.73 -14.02
N GLU A 266 -22.28 -3.65 -13.68
CA GLU A 266 -23.50 -3.88 -14.47
C GLU A 266 -24.36 -2.63 -14.63
N HIS A 267 -24.49 -1.81 -13.57
CA HIS A 267 -25.22 -0.55 -13.63
C HIS A 267 -24.57 0.45 -14.59
N PHE A 268 -23.24 0.55 -14.61
CA PHE A 268 -22.54 1.40 -15.59
C PHE A 268 -22.63 0.85 -17.01
N GLN A 269 -22.57 -0.46 -17.18
CA GLN A 269 -22.75 -1.10 -18.48
C GLN A 269 -24.13 -0.79 -19.07
N ARG A 270 -25.21 -0.93 -18.28
CA ARG A 270 -26.57 -0.56 -18.71
C ARG A 270 -26.71 0.93 -19.05
N GLN A 271 -26.04 1.81 -18.29
CA GLN A 271 -26.01 3.24 -18.60
C GLN A 271 -25.30 3.53 -19.92
N LEU A 272 -24.17 2.86 -20.18
CA LEU A 272 -23.43 3.00 -21.42
C LEU A 272 -24.29 2.55 -22.61
N GLU A 273 -24.92 1.38 -22.52
CA GLU A 273 -25.86 0.88 -23.53
C GLU A 273 -27.02 1.85 -23.80
N THR A 274 -27.57 2.46 -22.75
CA THR A 274 -28.62 3.48 -22.87
C THR A 274 -28.12 4.71 -23.63
N LYS A 275 -26.89 5.15 -23.36
CA LYS A 275 -26.27 6.29 -24.05
C LYS A 275 -25.96 5.96 -25.51
N ASP A 276 -25.43 4.78 -25.79
CA ASP A 276 -25.17 4.31 -27.16
C ASP A 276 -26.46 4.25 -27.99
N LEU A 277 -27.54 3.69 -27.43
CA LEU A 277 -28.86 3.70 -28.09
C LEU A 277 -29.38 5.12 -28.32
N THR A 278 -29.15 6.04 -27.39
CA THR A 278 -29.54 7.46 -27.54
C THR A 278 -28.75 8.13 -28.67
N VAL A 279 -27.44 7.86 -28.76
CA VAL A 279 -26.58 8.37 -29.85
C VAL A 279 -27.03 7.80 -31.19
N GLN A 280 -27.22 6.48 -31.30
CA GLN A 280 -27.70 5.85 -32.53
C GLN A 280 -29.05 6.41 -33.00
N LEU A 281 -29.96 6.68 -32.06
CA LEU A 281 -31.25 7.31 -32.37
C LEU A 281 -31.09 8.75 -32.87
N ALA A 282 -30.18 9.53 -32.28
CA ALA A 282 -29.88 10.88 -32.74
C ALA A 282 -29.20 10.89 -34.12
N GLU A 283 -28.26 9.97 -34.36
CA GLU A 283 -27.60 9.79 -35.65
C GLU A 283 -28.58 9.41 -36.75
N THR A 284 -29.48 8.46 -36.48
CA THR A 284 -30.52 8.04 -37.44
C THR A 284 -31.46 9.20 -37.78
N LYS A 285 -31.87 9.99 -36.77
CA LYS A 285 -32.69 11.20 -37.00
C LYS A 285 -31.95 12.25 -37.83
N LEU A 286 -30.67 12.46 -37.55
CA LEU A 286 -29.84 13.40 -38.30
C LEU A 286 -29.69 12.95 -39.75
N GLN A 287 -29.39 11.67 -39.98
CA GLN A 287 -29.28 11.09 -41.33
C GLN A 287 -30.58 11.26 -42.11
N HIS A 288 -31.73 10.96 -41.49
CA HIS A 288 -33.03 11.15 -42.12
C HIS A 288 -33.28 12.63 -42.49
N GLN A 289 -32.94 13.57 -41.60
CA GLN A 289 -33.10 15.00 -41.86
C GLN A 289 -32.18 15.47 -43.00
N VAL A 290 -30.92 15.02 -43.03
CA VAL A 290 -29.97 15.33 -44.11
C VAL A 290 -30.51 14.80 -45.45
N GLU A 291 -31.06 13.60 -45.48
CA GLU A 291 -31.61 13.00 -46.69
C GLU A 291 -32.85 13.76 -47.20
N LEU A 292 -33.75 14.19 -46.30
CA LEU A 292 -34.88 15.06 -46.63
C LEU A 292 -34.42 16.40 -47.21
N THR A 293 -33.49 17.09 -46.53
CA THR A 293 -32.96 18.37 -46.98
C THR A 293 -32.21 18.23 -48.31
N THR A 294 -31.52 17.12 -48.54
CA THR A 294 -30.85 16.83 -49.83
C THR A 294 -31.89 16.68 -50.94
N ARG A 295 -32.97 15.90 -50.73
CA ARG A 295 -34.06 15.76 -51.70
C ARG A 295 -34.76 17.09 -51.99
N GLU A 296 -34.96 17.93 -50.97
CA GLU A 296 -35.53 19.27 -51.16
C GLU A 296 -34.60 20.18 -51.95
N ALA A 297 -33.30 20.17 -51.63
CA ALA A 297 -32.29 20.93 -52.37
C ALA A 297 -32.22 20.50 -53.84
N GLU A 298 -32.32 19.21 -54.14
CA GLU A 298 -32.40 18.68 -55.50
C GLU A 298 -33.65 19.18 -56.24
N LYS A 299 -34.82 19.16 -55.60
CA LYS A 299 -36.05 19.71 -56.18
C LYS A 299 -35.94 21.20 -56.47
N VAL A 300 -35.38 21.98 -55.53
CA VAL A 300 -35.15 23.41 -55.72
C VAL A 300 -34.18 23.64 -56.87
N LYS A 301 -33.09 22.88 -56.95
CA LYS A 301 -32.12 22.96 -58.04
C LYS A 301 -32.77 22.70 -59.40
N ILE A 302 -33.52 21.62 -59.55
CA ILE A 302 -34.23 21.29 -60.80
C ILE A 302 -35.21 22.41 -61.19
N THR A 303 -35.93 22.96 -60.20
CA THR A 303 -36.90 24.04 -60.44
C THR A 303 -36.19 25.32 -60.87
N LEU A 304 -35.06 25.64 -60.24
CA LEU A 304 -34.24 26.80 -60.59
C LEU A 304 -33.64 26.65 -62.00
N ASP A 305 -33.13 25.48 -62.35
CA ASP A 305 -32.60 25.19 -63.68
C ASP A 305 -33.71 25.37 -64.75
N LYS A 306 -34.92 24.85 -64.50
CA LYS A 306 -36.08 25.08 -65.39
C LYS A 306 -36.47 26.55 -65.49
N ALA A 307 -36.50 27.28 -64.38
CA ALA A 307 -36.83 28.70 -64.38
C ALA A 307 -35.79 29.50 -65.18
N LYS A 308 -34.50 29.16 -65.05
CA LYS A 308 -33.42 29.75 -65.83
C LYS A 308 -33.57 29.45 -67.32
N GLU A 309 -33.87 28.21 -67.68
CA GLU A 309 -34.13 27.87 -69.09
C GLU A 309 -35.33 28.63 -69.68
N PHE A 310 -36.41 28.83 -68.91
CA PHE A 310 -37.55 29.65 -69.37
C PHE A 310 -37.16 31.12 -69.54
N SER A 311 -36.42 31.68 -68.59
CA SER A 311 -35.89 33.04 -68.68
C SER A 311 -34.99 33.22 -69.90
N ASP A 312 -34.09 32.26 -70.17
CA ASP A 312 -33.21 32.32 -71.34
C ASP A 312 -34.00 32.24 -72.66
N ARG A 313 -35.04 31.38 -72.71
CA ARG A 313 -35.96 31.30 -73.86
C ARG A 313 -36.75 32.61 -74.04
N GLU A 314 -37.23 33.21 -72.95
CA GLU A 314 -37.95 34.49 -72.99
C GLU A 314 -37.06 35.61 -73.55
N VAL A 315 -35.82 35.72 -73.09
CA VAL A 315 -34.84 36.68 -73.63
C VAL A 315 -34.60 36.45 -75.12
N GLN A 316 -34.47 35.21 -75.57
CA GLN A 316 -34.30 34.88 -76.99
C GLN A 316 -35.52 35.27 -77.82
N LEU A 317 -36.74 35.00 -77.33
CA LEU A 317 -37.98 35.38 -78.01
C LEU A 317 -38.13 36.90 -78.07
N GLN A 318 -37.79 37.61 -77.00
CA GLN A 318 -37.78 39.07 -76.98
C GLN A 318 -36.79 39.64 -78.00
N ALA A 319 -35.59 39.05 -78.11
CA ALA A 319 -34.61 39.44 -79.13
C ALA A 319 -35.14 39.21 -80.56
N GLN A 320 -35.84 38.09 -80.80
CA GLN A 320 -36.50 37.85 -82.09
C GLN A 320 -37.61 38.88 -82.38
N LEU A 321 -38.44 39.19 -81.37
CA LEU A 321 -39.50 40.18 -81.52
C LEU A 321 -38.94 41.56 -81.84
N ASN A 322 -37.87 41.98 -81.15
CA ASN A 322 -37.16 43.22 -81.43
C ASN A 322 -36.60 43.22 -82.87
N SER A 323 -35.99 42.13 -83.32
CA SER A 323 -35.52 42.01 -84.71
C SER A 323 -36.66 42.11 -85.73
N TYR A 324 -37.83 41.53 -85.45
CA TYR A 324 -38.99 41.69 -86.31
C TYR A 324 -39.52 43.13 -86.30
N SER A 325 -39.53 43.79 -85.14
CA SER A 325 -39.90 45.22 -85.04
C SER A 325 -38.97 46.08 -85.90
N GLU A 326 -37.65 45.90 -85.79
CA GLU A 326 -36.67 46.62 -86.62
C GLU A 326 -36.90 46.37 -88.12
N LYS A 327 -37.17 45.13 -88.52
CA LYS A 327 -37.50 44.80 -89.92
C LYS A 327 -38.79 45.48 -90.37
N PHE A 328 -39.81 45.53 -89.51
CA PHE A 328 -41.06 46.24 -89.79
C PHE A 328 -40.83 47.73 -89.97
N ASP A 329 -40.02 48.35 -89.11
CA ASP A 329 -39.65 49.77 -89.22
C ASP A 329 -38.96 50.05 -90.57
N VAL A 330 -38.05 49.18 -91.01
CA VAL A 330 -37.40 49.29 -92.33
C VAL A 330 -38.41 49.16 -93.47
N VAL A 331 -39.35 48.21 -93.39
CA VAL A 331 -40.41 48.06 -94.40
C VAL A 331 -41.32 49.29 -94.42
N GLN A 332 -41.71 49.80 -93.26
CA GLN A 332 -42.52 51.00 -93.14
C GLN A 332 -41.81 52.24 -93.67
N GLU A 333 -40.51 52.39 -93.38
CA GLU A 333 -39.67 53.47 -93.93
C GLU A 333 -39.58 53.35 -95.45
N THR A 334 -39.35 52.14 -95.97
CA THR A 334 -39.29 51.86 -97.41
C THR A 334 -40.62 52.15 -98.09
N LEU A 335 -41.74 51.76 -97.47
CA LEU A 335 -43.09 52.05 -97.96
C LEU A 335 -43.36 53.56 -97.97
N THR A 336 -42.93 54.27 -96.93
CA THR A 336 -43.05 55.72 -96.82
C THR A 336 -42.24 56.42 -97.91
N LYS A 337 -40.98 56.02 -98.12
CA LYS A 337 -40.12 56.48 -99.22
C LYS A 337 -40.74 56.18 -100.59
N SER A 338 -41.31 54.99 -100.76
CA SER A 338 -42.00 54.59 -101.99
C SER A 338 -43.22 55.47 -102.26
N ASN A 339 -44.07 55.72 -101.25
CA ASN A 339 -45.21 56.63 -101.36
C ASN A 339 -44.77 58.07 -101.70
N GLN A 340 -43.68 58.56 -101.09
CA GLN A 340 -43.08 59.84 -101.47
C GLN A 340 -42.63 59.84 -102.93
N MET A 341 -41.93 58.80 -103.38
CA MET A 341 -41.52 58.63 -104.79
C MET A 341 -42.69 58.57 -105.76
N PHE A 342 -43.79 57.90 -105.41
CA PHE A 342 -45.01 57.90 -106.22
C PHE A 342 -45.63 59.30 -106.30
N THR A 343 -45.63 60.04 -105.19
CA THR A 343 -46.14 61.41 -105.14
C THR A 343 -45.29 62.34 -106.01
N THR A 344 -43.96 62.28 -105.91
CA THR A 344 -43.05 63.08 -106.75
C THR A 344 -43.13 62.69 -108.22
N PHE A 345 -43.21 61.39 -108.55
CA PHE A 345 -43.42 60.96 -109.93
C PHE A 345 -44.73 61.49 -110.50
N ARG A 346 -45.81 61.50 -109.71
CA ARG A 346 -47.09 62.07 -110.13
C ARG A 346 -46.98 63.58 -110.37
N GLU A 347 -46.29 64.30 -109.50
CA GLU A 347 -46.01 65.73 -109.71
C GLU A 347 -45.16 66.00 -110.95
N GLU A 348 -44.12 65.21 -111.19
CA GLU A 348 -43.27 65.30 -112.39
C GLU A 348 -44.03 64.91 -113.66
N MET A 349 -44.91 63.89 -113.62
CA MET A 349 -45.82 63.58 -114.72
C MET A 349 -46.78 64.73 -115.02
N ASP A 350 -47.34 65.39 -114.00
CA ASP A 350 -48.19 66.57 -114.17
C ASP A 350 -47.41 67.76 -114.76
N LYS A 351 -46.17 67.97 -114.34
CA LYS A 351 -45.27 68.97 -114.95
C LYS A 351 -44.98 68.62 -116.41
N MET A 352 -44.65 67.36 -116.70
CA MET A 352 -44.39 66.88 -118.06
C MET A 352 -45.64 67.02 -118.94
N ALA A 353 -46.83 66.72 -118.44
CA ALA A 353 -48.08 66.95 -119.15
C ALA A 353 -48.33 68.44 -119.44
N LYS A 354 -47.99 69.33 -118.50
CA LYS A 354 -48.06 70.79 -118.70
C LYS A 354 -47.03 71.27 -119.73
N THR A 355 -45.79 70.77 -119.71
CA THR A 355 -44.77 71.14 -120.71
C THR A 355 -45.12 70.60 -122.09
N THR A 356 -45.61 69.37 -122.20
CA THR A 356 -46.12 68.81 -123.46
C THR A 356 -47.23 69.69 -124.04
N LYS A 357 -48.23 70.09 -123.24
CA LYS A 357 -49.28 71.03 -123.69
C LYS A 357 -48.73 72.39 -124.15
N LYS A 358 -47.67 72.88 -123.50
CA LYS A 358 -47.02 74.14 -123.90
C LYS A 358 -46.31 73.99 -125.26
N LEU A 359 -45.54 72.91 -125.43
CA LEU A 359 -44.85 72.59 -126.68
C LEU A 359 -45.85 72.34 -127.83
N GLU A 360 -46.98 71.69 -127.58
CA GLU A 360 -48.06 71.53 -128.57
C GLU A 360 -48.60 72.89 -129.05
N LYS A 361 -48.82 73.84 -128.12
CA LYS A 361 -49.24 75.22 -128.48
C LYS A 361 -48.18 75.95 -129.30
N GLU A 362 -46.91 75.83 -128.93
CA GLU A 362 -45.79 76.43 -129.66
C GLU A 362 -45.64 75.81 -131.06
N ASN A 363 -45.80 74.49 -131.19
CA ASN A 363 -45.76 73.78 -132.47
C ASN A 363 -46.93 74.19 -133.39
N PHE A 364 -48.14 74.32 -132.83
CA PHE A 364 -49.29 74.84 -133.56
C PHE A 364 -49.07 76.27 -134.04
N ALA A 365 -48.50 77.14 -133.19
CA ALA A 365 -48.16 78.51 -133.56
C ALA A 365 -47.11 78.55 -134.69
N LEU A 366 -46.10 77.70 -134.65
CA LEU A 366 -45.10 77.56 -135.72
C LEU A 366 -45.72 77.09 -137.03
N LYS A 367 -46.59 76.06 -137.00
CA LYS A 367 -47.34 75.62 -138.18
C LYS A 367 -48.17 76.74 -138.78
N LYS A 368 -48.87 77.52 -137.95
CA LYS A 368 -49.64 78.69 -138.39
C LYS A 368 -48.74 79.74 -139.05
N LYS A 369 -47.54 79.98 -138.51
CA LYS A 369 -46.57 80.94 -139.05
C LYS A 369 -45.98 80.48 -140.40
N CYS A 370 -45.70 79.19 -140.56
CA CYS A 370 -45.30 78.62 -141.86
C CYS A 370 -46.40 78.79 -142.91
N ALA A 371 -47.66 78.45 -142.59
CA ALA A 371 -48.77 78.62 -143.52
C ALA A 371 -48.97 80.07 -143.98
N GLN A 372 -48.73 81.04 -143.08
CA GLN A 372 -48.74 82.47 -143.44
C GLN A 372 -47.59 82.87 -144.39
N TYR A 373 -46.39 82.34 -144.16
CA TYR A 373 -45.24 82.55 -145.04
C TYR A 373 -45.50 81.97 -146.44
N ASP A 374 -46.03 80.75 -146.52
CA ASP A 374 -46.34 80.08 -147.79
C ASP A 374 -47.42 80.85 -148.57
N SER A 375 -48.47 81.33 -147.88
CA SER A 375 -49.50 82.18 -148.50
C SER A 375 -48.94 83.50 -149.02
N GLY A 376 -48.04 84.14 -148.28
CA GLY A 376 -47.40 85.39 -148.72
C GLY A 376 -46.46 85.18 -149.91
N ALA A 377 -45.73 84.08 -149.93
CA ALA A 377 -44.86 83.71 -151.05
C ALA A 377 -45.67 83.46 -152.34
N ILE A 378 -46.82 82.77 -152.24
CA ILE A 378 -47.70 82.51 -153.40
C ILE A 378 -48.26 83.82 -153.98
N ALA A 379 -48.70 84.76 -153.14
CA ALA A 379 -49.23 86.05 -153.60
C ALA A 379 -48.18 86.88 -154.37
N SER A 380 -46.93 86.89 -153.90
CA SER A 380 -45.84 87.62 -154.55
C SER A 380 -45.42 86.99 -155.90
N ILE A 381 -45.58 85.67 -156.05
CA ILE A 381 -45.34 84.98 -157.33
C ILE A 381 -46.42 85.36 -158.36
N GLN A 382 -47.70 85.43 -157.97
CA GLN A 382 -48.80 85.81 -158.87
C GLN A 382 -48.66 87.24 -159.41
N GLU A 383 -48.20 88.19 -158.58
CA GLU A 383 -47.99 89.58 -158.97
C GLU A 383 -46.89 89.73 -160.04
N LYS A 384 -45.78 88.97 -159.91
CA LYS A 384 -44.70 88.97 -160.91
C LYS A 384 -45.12 88.40 -162.26
N VAL A 385 -45.97 87.37 -162.27
CA VAL A 385 -46.49 86.77 -163.51
C VAL A 385 -47.37 87.76 -164.26
N SER A 386 -48.26 88.48 -163.56
CA SER A 386 -49.16 89.45 -164.20
C SER A 386 -48.42 90.64 -164.82
N SER A 387 -47.37 91.14 -164.16
CA SER A 387 -46.52 92.23 -164.68
C SER A 387 -45.74 91.83 -165.96
N ALA A 388 -45.33 90.57 -166.07
CA ALA A 388 -44.64 90.07 -167.26
C ALA A 388 -45.55 90.03 -168.50
N GLU A 389 -46.84 89.70 -168.33
CA GLU A 389 -47.82 89.66 -169.43
C GLU A 389 -48.14 91.05 -170.00
N GLU A 390 -48.20 92.09 -169.16
CA GLU A 390 -48.41 93.47 -169.62
C GLU A 390 -47.22 94.02 -170.42
N THR A 391 -46.00 93.64 -170.02
CA THR A 391 -44.76 94.06 -170.68
C THR A 391 -44.67 93.52 -172.11
N LEU A 392 -45.13 92.27 -172.33
CA LEU A 392 -45.19 91.63 -173.64
C LEU A 392 -46.17 92.34 -174.60
N LYS A 393 -47.37 92.71 -174.12
CA LYS A 393 -48.38 93.44 -174.91
C LYS A 393 -47.91 94.82 -175.35
N LEU A 394 -47.10 95.50 -174.53
CA LEU A 394 -46.51 96.80 -174.86
C LEU A 394 -45.41 96.66 -175.92
N GLN A 395 -44.57 95.62 -175.85
CA GLN A 395 -43.53 95.34 -176.85
C GLN A 395 -44.10 95.10 -178.25
N GLU A 396 -45.23 94.39 -178.39
CA GLU A 396 -45.86 94.17 -179.70
C GLU A 396 -46.41 95.44 -180.34
N LYS A 397 -46.91 96.38 -179.53
CA LYS A 397 -47.42 97.68 -180.01
C LYS A 397 -46.28 98.57 -180.53
N VAL A 398 -45.12 98.54 -179.87
CA VAL A 398 -43.92 99.28 -180.31
C VAL A 398 -43.42 98.77 -181.67
N LYS A 399 -43.34 97.44 -181.86
CA LYS A 399 -42.91 96.85 -183.15
C LYS A 399 -43.82 97.25 -184.34
N LYS A 400 -45.13 97.38 -184.13
CA LYS A 400 -46.07 97.83 -185.18
C LYS A 400 -45.90 99.31 -185.53
N LEU A 401 -45.59 100.16 -184.55
CA LEU A 401 -45.36 101.60 -184.76
C LEU A 401 -44.02 101.87 -185.45
N GLU A 402 -42.97 101.10 -185.13
CA GLU A 402 -41.64 101.24 -185.75
C GLU A 402 -41.63 100.89 -187.25
N SER A 403 -42.44 99.93 -187.69
CA SER A 403 -42.56 99.58 -189.11
C SER A 403 -43.27 100.66 -189.93
N LEU A 404 -44.31 101.28 -189.35
CA LEU A 404 -45.08 102.35 -190.00
C LEU A 404 -44.23 103.61 -190.22
N CYS A 405 -43.34 103.95 -189.27
CA CYS A 405 -42.39 105.06 -189.42
C CYS A 405 -41.34 104.83 -190.52
N ARG A 406 -40.90 103.57 -190.76
CA ARG A 406 -39.95 103.26 -191.85
C ARG A 406 -40.61 103.38 -193.24
N HIS A 407 -41.88 103.02 -193.38
CA HIS A 407 -42.61 103.17 -194.64
C HIS A 407 -42.83 104.65 -195.01
N LEU A 408 -43.23 105.48 -194.02
CA LEU A 408 -43.50 106.91 -194.25
C LEU A 408 -42.22 107.75 -194.46
N GLN A 409 -41.07 107.31 -193.96
CA GLN A 409 -39.78 107.99 -194.25
C GLN A 409 -39.24 107.68 -195.65
N ALA A 410 -39.56 106.53 -196.23
CA ALA A 410 -39.15 106.18 -197.59
C ALA A 410 -39.90 107.01 -198.65
N GLU A 411 -41.20 107.28 -198.46
CA GLU A 411 -41.99 108.13 -199.38
C GLU A 411 -41.57 109.61 -199.34
N ARG A 412 -41.18 110.13 -198.17
CA ARG A 412 -40.83 111.55 -198.01
C ARG A 412 -39.54 111.95 -198.73
N ASN A 413 -38.57 111.04 -198.84
CA ASN A 413 -37.27 111.39 -199.41
C ASN A 413 -37.25 111.38 -200.94
N SER A 414 -38.05 110.55 -201.61
CA SER A 414 -38.06 110.51 -203.08
C SER A 414 -38.94 111.61 -203.70
N PHE A 415 -39.98 112.09 -203.00
CA PHE A 415 -40.74 113.28 -203.42
C PHE A 415 -39.90 114.57 -203.42
N ARG A 416 -38.80 114.59 -202.66
CA ARG A 416 -37.94 115.77 -202.52
C ARG A 416 -36.92 115.93 -203.67
N GLN A 417 -36.77 114.94 -204.54
CA GLN A 417 -35.85 115.01 -205.69
C GLN A 417 -36.56 115.33 -207.02
N ALA A 418 -37.89 115.43 -207.03
CA ALA A 418 -38.69 115.67 -208.23
C ALA A 418 -39.13 117.15 -208.43
N GLN A 419 -38.74 118.09 -207.57
CA GLN A 419 -39.28 119.46 -207.64
C GLN A 419 -38.26 120.53 -207.23
N GLN A 420 -37.24 120.77 -208.07
CA GLN A 420 -36.59 122.09 -208.21
C GLN A 420 -35.63 122.14 -209.42
N VAL A 421 -36.19 121.98 -210.62
CA VAL A 421 -35.64 122.54 -211.87
C VAL A 421 -36.79 123.25 -212.60
N GLN A 422 -37.23 124.42 -212.10
CA GLN A 422 -37.94 125.48 -212.86
C GLN A 422 -38.40 126.62 -211.92
N THR A 423 -37.58 127.67 -211.83
CA THR A 423 -37.99 129.08 -212.02
C THR A 423 -36.73 129.96 -211.86
N ALA A 424 -36.43 130.69 -212.92
CA ALA A 424 -35.23 131.49 -213.10
C ALA A 424 -35.56 133.00 -213.08
N ALA A 425 -34.55 133.77 -212.68
CA ALA A 425 -34.18 135.11 -213.14
C ALA A 425 -34.62 136.38 -212.37
N ALA A 426 -33.57 137.13 -211.97
CA ALA A 426 -33.41 138.59 -211.79
C ALA A 426 -33.81 139.24 -210.44
N ALA A 427 -33.02 140.09 -209.80
CA ALA A 427 -31.64 140.57 -210.00
C ALA A 427 -31.21 141.46 -208.80
N ALA A 428 -29.90 141.44 -208.48
CA ALA A 428 -29.01 142.60 -208.18
C ALA A 428 -29.27 143.44 -206.90
N THR A 429 -28.29 143.91 -206.11
CA THR A 429 -26.82 144.09 -206.27
C THR A 429 -26.21 144.58 -204.93
N GLU A 430 -24.91 144.32 -204.74
CA GLU A 430 -23.88 145.15 -204.06
C GLU A 430 -24.00 145.43 -202.54
N SER A 431 -22.94 145.50 -201.72
CA SER A 431 -21.53 145.92 -201.82
C SER A 431 -20.81 145.38 -200.54
N ALA A 432 -19.52 145.04 -200.44
CA ALA A 432 -18.28 145.44 -201.11
C ALA A 432 -17.25 144.28 -201.12
#